data_AF-A0A8T6LLA2-F1
#
_entry.id   AF-A0A8T6LLA2-F1
#
_cell.length_a   1.000
_cell.length_b   1.000
_cell.length_c   1.000
_cell.angle_alpha   90.00
_cell.angle_beta   90.00
_cell.angle_gamma   90.00
#
_symmetry.space_group_name_H-M   'P 1'
#
loop_
_entity.id
_entity.type
_entity.pdbx_description
1 polymer ?
#
loop_
_entity_poly.entity_id
_entity_poly.type
_entity_poly.pdbx_seq_one_letter_code
_entity_poly.pdbx_strand_id
1 'polypeptide(L)'
;MIARDRIAEDHGRGFYVDLHGHSHPTPRVELGYLLTGSDLSRSDAQLNAPRFPEQSSIRSLARRVDLSFADIVRGPESLGALLFGERVTTVPSPLIPDPHGEPFFSGGYSTRRHGSLDGGVIDGVQIELHGPGIRDTEENRRRFAGALARSLRFFLETHYRFGWDQAGIPP
;
A
#
# COMPACT_ATOMS: atom_id res chain seq x y z
N MET A 1 -2.91 -9.39 24.81
CA MET A 1 -3.06 -9.77 23.39
C MET A 1 -2.74 -8.53 22.56
N ILE A 2 -1.79 -8.62 21.63
CA ILE A 2 -1.38 -7.48 20.79
C ILE A 2 -2.33 -7.43 19.58
N ALA A 3 -2.65 -6.24 19.05
CA ALA A 3 -3.63 -6.04 17.98
C ALA A 3 -3.46 -6.97 16.77
N ARG A 4 -2.22 -7.28 16.40
CA ARG A 4 -1.87 -8.24 15.33
C ARG A 4 -2.46 -9.63 15.56
N ASP A 5 -2.32 -10.14 16.78
CA ASP A 5 -2.73 -11.51 17.12
C ASP A 5 -4.26 -11.59 17.11
N ARG A 6 -4.93 -10.56 17.62
CA ARG A 6 -6.39 -10.46 17.60
C ARG A 6 -6.94 -10.44 16.17
N ILE A 7 -6.39 -9.61 15.28
CA ILE A 7 -6.86 -9.57 13.88
C ILE A 7 -6.60 -10.90 13.17
N ALA A 8 -5.47 -11.55 13.45
CA ALA A 8 -5.16 -12.85 12.88
C ALA A 8 -6.15 -13.93 13.37
N GLU A 9 -6.50 -13.93 14.66
CA GLU A 9 -7.47 -14.86 15.27
C GLU A 9 -8.90 -14.59 14.77
N ASP A 10 -9.35 -13.34 14.77
CA ASP A 10 -10.75 -12.97 14.51
C ASP A 10 -11.09 -12.96 13.00
N HIS A 11 -10.13 -12.60 12.14
CA HIS A 11 -10.40 -12.36 10.71
C HIS A 11 -9.52 -13.19 9.76
N GLY A 12 -8.44 -13.80 10.24
CA GLY A 12 -7.51 -14.60 9.43
C GLY A 12 -6.70 -13.81 8.39
N ARG A 13 -6.82 -12.47 8.37
CA ARG A 13 -6.11 -11.54 7.50
C ARG A 13 -6.26 -10.10 8.00
N GLY A 14 -5.28 -9.26 7.68
CA GLY A 14 -5.37 -7.84 7.98
C GLY A 14 -4.34 -7.02 7.21
N PHE A 15 -4.45 -5.71 7.34
CA PHE A 15 -3.64 -4.76 6.60
C PHE A 15 -3.13 -3.66 7.54
N TYR A 16 -1.82 -3.53 7.64
CA TYR A 16 -1.12 -2.55 8.45
C TYR A 16 -0.75 -1.34 7.60
N VAL A 17 -1.10 -0.13 8.07
CA VAL A 17 -0.77 1.12 7.39
C VAL A 17 0.20 1.92 8.27
N ASP A 18 1.37 2.21 7.72
CA ASP A 18 2.41 3.03 8.33
C ASP A 18 2.45 4.39 7.62
N LEU A 19 1.84 5.42 8.21
CA LEU A 19 1.62 6.71 7.54
C LEU A 19 2.65 7.76 7.97
N HIS A 20 3.37 8.29 7.00
CA HIS A 20 4.52 9.18 7.19
C HIS A 20 4.47 10.40 6.26
N GLY A 21 5.45 11.29 6.37
CA GLY A 21 5.65 12.40 5.46
C GLY A 21 7.11 12.51 5.03
N HIS A 22 7.32 12.86 3.75
CA HIS A 22 8.64 13.08 3.18
C HIS A 22 8.79 14.51 2.62
N SER A 23 10.04 14.88 2.33
CA SER A 23 10.43 16.16 1.72
C SER A 23 11.23 15.96 0.43
N HIS A 24 10.98 14.85 -0.30
CA HIS A 24 11.62 14.64 -1.60
C HIS A 24 11.18 15.74 -2.60
N PRO A 25 12.03 16.06 -3.61
CA PRO A 25 11.71 17.12 -4.57
C PRO A 25 10.46 16.85 -5.41
N THR A 26 10.17 15.58 -5.72
CA THR A 26 9.02 15.22 -6.56
C THR A 26 7.74 15.10 -5.70
N PRO A 27 6.69 15.92 -5.97
CA PRO A 27 5.45 15.90 -5.20
C PRO A 27 4.54 14.75 -5.63
N ARG A 28 4.64 13.63 -4.92
CA ARG A 28 3.81 12.42 -5.09
C ARG A 28 3.65 11.70 -3.76
N VAL A 29 2.68 10.81 -3.64
CA VAL A 29 2.62 9.83 -2.54
C VAL A 29 3.48 8.63 -2.92
N GLU A 30 4.24 8.09 -1.97
CA GLU A 30 5.07 6.90 -2.16
C GLU A 30 4.51 5.73 -1.33
N LEU A 31 4.24 4.59 -1.97
CA LEU A 31 3.75 3.37 -1.33
C LEU A 31 4.88 2.34 -1.26
N GLY A 32 5.47 2.21 -0.07
CA GLY A 32 6.57 1.30 0.24
C GLY A 32 6.08 -0.09 0.64
N TYR A 33 6.31 -1.08 -0.23
CA TYR A 33 5.98 -2.50 0.00
C TYR A 33 7.19 -3.39 0.32
N LEU A 34 8.31 -2.79 0.75
CA LEU A 34 9.66 -3.37 0.86
C LEU A 34 10.30 -3.71 -0.50
N LEU A 35 9.82 -3.07 -1.57
CA LEU A 35 10.43 -3.12 -2.90
C LEU A 35 11.25 -1.85 -3.11
N THR A 36 12.50 -1.99 -3.56
CA THR A 36 13.33 -0.82 -3.86
C THR A 36 12.84 -0.13 -5.13
N GLY A 37 13.25 1.13 -5.35
CA GLY A 37 12.94 1.82 -6.62
C GLY A 37 13.44 1.04 -7.85
N SER A 38 14.62 0.41 -7.76
CA SER A 38 15.17 -0.42 -8.84
C SER A 38 14.45 -1.77 -9.01
N ASP A 39 13.79 -2.28 -7.97
CA ASP A 39 12.87 -3.41 -8.11
C ASP A 39 11.61 -3.00 -8.86
N LEU A 40 11.05 -1.82 -8.54
CA LEU A 40 9.87 -1.27 -9.21
C LEU A 40 10.13 -0.93 -10.68
N SER A 41 11.33 -0.47 -11.05
CA SER A 41 11.67 -0.17 -12.46
C SER A 41 11.78 -1.40 -13.38
N ARG A 42 11.47 -2.60 -12.88
CA ARG A 42 11.44 -3.83 -13.68
C ARG A 42 10.14 -3.95 -14.46
N SER A 43 10.14 -4.74 -15.53
CA SER A 43 8.89 -5.05 -16.23
C SER A 43 7.97 -5.91 -15.36
N ASP A 44 6.66 -5.91 -15.65
CA ASP A 44 5.69 -6.73 -14.91
C ASP A 44 6.08 -8.21 -14.92
N ALA A 45 6.50 -8.73 -16.08
CA ALA A 45 6.98 -10.11 -16.21
C ALA A 45 8.16 -10.42 -15.28
N GLN A 46 9.08 -9.47 -15.10
CA GLN A 46 10.20 -9.61 -14.17
C GLN A 46 9.73 -9.50 -12.71
N LEU A 47 8.87 -8.53 -12.40
CA LEU A 47 8.33 -8.29 -11.05
C LEU A 47 7.47 -9.47 -10.56
N ASN A 48 6.87 -10.21 -11.49
CA ASN A 48 6.12 -11.45 -11.22
C ASN A 48 7.01 -12.66 -10.87
N ALA A 49 8.34 -12.53 -10.93
CA ALA A 49 9.23 -13.61 -10.50
C ALA A 49 9.04 -13.91 -9.00
N PRO A 50 9.07 -15.19 -8.56
CA PRO A 50 8.70 -15.59 -7.19
C PRO A 50 9.46 -14.87 -6.06
N ARG A 51 10.68 -14.37 -6.32
CA ARG A 51 11.48 -13.66 -5.31
C ARG A 51 10.86 -12.35 -4.82
N PHE A 52 10.08 -11.65 -5.65
CA PHE A 52 9.52 -10.35 -5.31
C PHE A 52 8.35 -10.40 -4.32
N PRO A 53 7.32 -11.24 -4.53
CA PRO A 53 6.29 -11.41 -3.50
C PRO A 53 6.89 -11.95 -2.20
N GLU A 54 7.92 -12.82 -2.26
CA GLU A 54 8.56 -13.37 -1.06
C GLU A 54 9.40 -12.37 -0.25
N GLN A 55 9.87 -11.27 -0.86
CA GLN A 55 10.60 -10.20 -0.17
C GLN A 55 9.72 -8.97 0.17
N SER A 56 8.40 -9.08 -0.02
CA SER A 56 7.47 -7.96 0.16
C SER A 56 6.73 -8.02 1.49
N SER A 57 6.29 -6.85 1.97
CA SER A 57 5.38 -6.71 3.13
C SER A 57 3.93 -7.11 2.83
N ILE A 58 3.59 -7.39 1.57
CA ILE A 58 2.28 -7.87 1.12
C ILE A 58 2.34 -9.33 0.59
N ARG A 59 3.31 -10.11 1.07
CA ARG A 59 3.53 -11.51 0.72
C ARG A 59 2.31 -12.41 0.94
N SER A 60 1.61 -12.22 2.06
CA SER A 60 0.41 -13.01 2.40
C SER A 60 -0.71 -12.78 1.40
N LEU A 61 -0.90 -11.52 0.98
CA LEU A 61 -1.84 -11.16 -0.08
C LEU A 61 -1.47 -11.85 -1.39
N ALA A 62 -0.22 -11.72 -1.84
CA ALA A 62 0.26 -12.27 -3.10
C ALA A 62 0.10 -13.81 -3.22
N ARG A 63 0.05 -14.52 -2.09
CA ARG A 63 -0.19 -15.98 -2.06
C ARG A 63 -1.67 -16.37 -2.06
N ARG A 64 -2.56 -15.43 -1.75
CA ARG A 64 -3.97 -15.69 -1.45
C ARG A 64 -4.91 -15.26 -2.57
N VAL A 65 -4.52 -14.29 -3.39
CA VAL A 65 -5.32 -13.80 -4.51
C VAL A 65 -4.84 -14.37 -5.84
N ASP A 66 -5.76 -14.50 -6.79
CA ASP A 66 -5.48 -14.91 -8.16
C ASP A 66 -5.13 -13.69 -9.02
N LEU A 67 -4.06 -12.98 -8.64
CA LEU A 67 -3.52 -11.81 -9.34
C LEU A 67 -2.01 -11.95 -9.48
N SER A 68 -1.47 -11.38 -10.55
CA SER A 68 -0.01 -11.25 -10.66
C SER A 68 0.52 -10.29 -9.59
N PHE A 69 1.77 -10.47 -9.16
CA PHE A 69 2.34 -9.59 -8.14
C PHE A 69 2.42 -8.14 -8.64
N ALA A 70 2.71 -7.94 -9.93
CA ALA A 70 2.65 -6.64 -10.57
C ALA A 70 1.25 -6.00 -10.50
N ASP A 71 0.18 -6.78 -10.70
CA ASP A 71 -1.19 -6.25 -10.61
C ASP A 71 -1.54 -5.79 -9.20
N ILE A 72 -1.08 -6.51 -8.18
CA ILE A 72 -1.31 -6.12 -6.78
C ILE A 72 -0.59 -4.80 -6.45
N VAL A 73 0.65 -4.64 -6.93
CA VAL A 73 1.50 -3.47 -6.62
C VAL A 73 1.10 -2.24 -7.45
N ARG A 74 0.79 -2.43 -8.73
CA ARG A 74 0.61 -1.33 -9.70
C ARG A 74 -0.39 -1.61 -10.81
N GLY A 75 -1.24 -2.62 -10.69
CA GLY A 75 -2.36 -2.86 -11.60
C GLY A 75 -3.55 -1.94 -11.34
N PRO A 76 -4.64 -2.08 -12.12
CA PRO A 76 -5.82 -1.20 -12.06
C PRO A 76 -6.52 -1.14 -10.70
N GLU A 77 -6.41 -2.20 -9.89
CA GLU A 77 -7.00 -2.30 -8.56
C GLU A 77 -5.97 -2.14 -7.43
N SER A 78 -4.74 -1.72 -7.75
CA SER A 78 -3.73 -1.44 -6.72
C SER A 78 -4.09 -0.19 -5.93
N LEU A 79 -3.57 -0.09 -4.69
CA LEU A 79 -3.79 1.10 -3.86
C LEU A 79 -3.32 2.39 -4.57
N GLY A 80 -2.23 2.32 -5.33
CA GLY A 80 -1.74 3.44 -6.12
C GLY A 80 -2.67 3.85 -7.26
N ALA A 81 -3.32 2.90 -7.93
CA ALA A 81 -4.33 3.18 -8.95
C ALA A 81 -5.57 3.87 -8.35
N LEU A 82 -6.04 3.38 -7.20
CA LEU A 82 -7.20 3.93 -6.49
C LEU A 82 -6.94 5.38 -6.03
N LEU A 83 -5.77 5.64 -5.45
CA LEU A 83 -5.36 6.99 -5.07
C LEU A 83 -5.23 7.92 -6.29
N PHE A 84 -4.74 7.41 -7.42
CA PHE A 84 -4.73 8.17 -8.67
C PHE A 84 -6.15 8.55 -9.12
N GLY A 85 -7.12 7.66 -9.01
CA GLY A 85 -8.54 7.92 -9.27
C GLY A 85 -9.11 9.04 -8.38
N GLU A 86 -8.61 9.14 -7.14
CA GLU A 86 -8.91 10.21 -6.18
C GLU A 86 -8.11 11.51 -6.42
N ARG A 87 -7.41 11.60 -7.56
CA ARG A 87 -6.55 12.73 -7.96
C ARG A 87 -5.34 12.94 -7.03
N VAL A 88 -4.81 11.84 -6.48
CA VAL A 88 -3.56 11.83 -5.70
C VAL A 88 -2.48 11.11 -6.50
N THR A 89 -1.53 11.88 -7.04
CA THR A 89 -0.37 11.34 -7.76
C THR A 89 0.39 10.37 -6.85
N THR A 90 0.51 9.10 -7.24
CA THR A 90 1.02 8.03 -6.36
C THR A 90 1.95 7.07 -7.10
N VAL A 91 3.04 6.66 -6.45
CA VAL A 91 3.99 5.64 -6.94
C VAL A 91 4.11 4.48 -5.94
N PRO A 92 4.13 3.21 -6.38
CA PRO A 92 3.82 2.73 -7.72
C PRO A 92 2.31 2.73 -8.04
N SER A 93 1.97 2.84 -9.32
CA SER A 93 0.61 2.79 -9.90
C SER A 93 0.69 2.48 -11.40
N PRO A 94 -0.43 2.21 -12.11
CA PRO A 94 -0.39 1.96 -13.55
C PRO A 94 0.23 3.10 -14.37
N LEU A 95 -0.01 4.35 -13.95
CA LEU A 95 0.48 5.54 -14.66
C LEU A 95 1.90 5.95 -14.22
N ILE A 96 2.28 5.63 -12.98
CA ILE A 96 3.63 5.87 -12.45
C ILE A 96 4.12 4.57 -11.81
N PRO A 97 4.63 3.62 -12.62
CA PRO A 97 4.91 2.26 -12.16
C PRO A 97 6.15 2.15 -11.26
N ASP A 98 7.01 3.16 -11.25
CA ASP A 98 8.27 3.22 -10.51
C ASP A 98 8.71 4.67 -10.25
N PRO A 99 9.71 4.94 -9.37
CA PRO A 99 10.10 6.30 -9.03
C PRO A 99 11.02 6.99 -10.05
N HIS A 100 11.35 6.34 -11.17
CA HIS A 100 12.19 6.86 -12.25
C HIS A 100 13.58 7.33 -11.81
N GLY A 101 14.18 6.59 -10.87
CA GLY A 101 15.50 6.91 -10.30
C GLY A 101 15.49 8.01 -9.23
N GLU A 102 14.34 8.62 -8.96
CA GLU A 102 14.18 9.58 -7.88
C GLU A 102 14.21 8.91 -6.49
N PRO A 103 14.51 9.66 -5.42
CA PRO A 103 14.42 9.18 -4.05
C PRO A 103 13.04 8.57 -3.77
N PHE A 104 13.02 7.43 -3.07
CA PHE A 104 11.81 6.68 -2.77
C PHE A 104 11.97 5.91 -1.46
N PHE A 105 10.99 6.00 -0.57
CA PHE A 105 10.96 5.18 0.64
C PHE A 105 10.27 3.85 0.37
N SER A 106 11.06 2.78 0.35
CA SER A 106 10.56 1.42 0.10
C SER A 106 9.82 0.79 1.28
N GLY A 107 9.86 1.38 2.46
CA GLY A 107 9.31 0.83 3.70
C GLY A 107 10.39 0.53 4.74
N GLY A 108 10.13 0.95 5.98
CA GLY A 108 11.06 0.92 7.09
C GLY A 108 10.86 -0.27 8.04
N TYR A 109 11.38 -0.10 9.26
CA TYR A 109 11.33 -1.15 10.29
C TYR A 109 9.90 -1.57 10.63
N SER A 110 8.96 -0.64 10.81
CA SER A 110 7.59 -0.96 11.20
C SER A 110 6.88 -1.78 10.12
N THR A 111 6.98 -1.35 8.87
CA THR A 111 6.43 -2.07 7.72
C THR A 111 7.03 -3.48 7.59
N ARG A 112 8.35 -3.64 7.81
CA ARG A 112 8.99 -4.96 7.88
C ARG A 112 8.47 -5.82 9.02
N ARG A 113 8.39 -5.24 10.22
CA ARG A 113 8.08 -5.95 11.47
C ARG A 113 6.61 -6.36 11.59
N HIS A 114 5.71 -5.58 10.98
CA HIS A 114 4.27 -5.73 11.12
C HIS A 114 3.57 -6.21 9.85
N GLY A 115 4.20 -6.11 8.67
CA GLY A 115 3.76 -6.76 7.45
C GLY A 115 4.11 -8.25 7.39
N SER A 116 3.87 -8.87 6.23
CA SER A 116 3.89 -10.33 6.07
C SER A 116 5.19 -10.91 5.53
N LEU A 117 6.26 -10.09 5.44
CA LEU A 117 7.59 -10.50 4.95
C LEU A 117 8.04 -11.80 5.63
N ASP A 118 8.09 -11.79 6.96
CA ASP A 118 8.54 -12.92 7.77
C ASP A 118 7.41 -13.95 8.02
N GLY A 119 6.29 -13.86 7.28
CA GLY A 119 5.10 -14.69 7.43
C GLY A 119 3.96 -14.05 8.20
N GLY A 120 2.91 -14.84 8.44
CA GLY A 120 1.66 -14.38 9.04
C GLY A 120 0.64 -13.88 8.02
N VAL A 121 -0.46 -13.35 8.55
CA VAL A 121 -1.66 -12.97 7.77
C VAL A 121 -1.87 -11.46 7.69
N ILE A 122 -0.99 -10.67 8.31
CA ILE A 122 -1.05 -9.21 8.27
C ILE A 122 -0.07 -8.73 7.22
N ASP A 123 -0.61 -8.16 6.15
CA ASP A 123 0.15 -7.47 5.11
C ASP A 123 0.36 -6.01 5.52
N GLY A 124 1.30 -5.28 4.91
CA GLY A 124 1.58 -3.90 5.28
C GLY A 124 2.02 -2.99 4.15
N VAL A 125 1.87 -1.68 4.35
CA VAL A 125 2.36 -0.62 3.47
C VAL A 125 2.85 0.58 4.26
N GLN A 126 3.99 1.15 3.84
CA GLN A 126 4.39 2.50 4.23
C GLN A 126 3.84 3.50 3.23
N ILE A 127 3.15 4.53 3.71
CA ILE A 127 2.61 5.60 2.87
C ILE A 127 3.33 6.89 3.23
N GLU A 128 4.14 7.40 2.31
CA GLU A 128 4.84 8.67 2.48
C GLU A 128 4.13 9.79 1.76
N LEU A 129 3.84 10.87 2.50
CA LEU A 129 3.11 12.03 1.99
C LEU A 129 4.04 13.23 1.77
N HIS A 130 4.04 13.79 0.57
CA HIS A 130 4.70 15.09 0.32
C HIS A 130 3.96 16.23 1.03
N GLY A 131 4.60 17.40 1.12
CA GLY A 131 4.08 18.55 1.87
C GLY A 131 2.96 19.31 1.14
N PRO A 132 3.28 20.02 0.04
CA PRO A 132 2.34 20.89 -0.66
C PRO A 132 1.12 20.15 -1.19
N GLY A 133 -0.09 20.68 -0.97
CA GLY A 133 -1.33 20.09 -1.49
C GLY A 133 -1.82 18.83 -0.77
N ILE A 134 -1.07 18.32 0.23
CA ILE A 134 -1.46 17.14 1.03
C ILE A 134 -1.43 17.47 2.53
N ARG A 135 -0.28 17.90 3.07
CA ARG A 135 -0.08 18.07 4.52
C ARG A 135 -0.13 19.51 5.00
N ASP A 136 0.15 20.45 4.11
CA ASP A 136 0.37 21.88 4.35
C ASP A 136 -0.83 22.64 4.96
N THR A 137 -2.06 22.26 4.62
CA THR A 137 -3.29 22.88 5.17
C THR A 137 -4.22 21.86 5.79
N GLU A 138 -5.09 22.30 6.70
CA GLU A 138 -6.13 21.43 7.26
C GLU A 138 -7.09 20.92 6.20
N GLU A 139 -7.47 21.77 5.24
CA GLU A 139 -8.32 21.40 4.13
C GLU A 139 -7.69 20.30 3.27
N ASN A 140 -6.40 20.44 2.92
CA ASN A 140 -5.67 19.44 2.16
C ASN A 140 -5.56 18.11 2.93
N ARG A 141 -5.29 18.17 4.24
CA ARG A 141 -5.27 16.96 5.09
C ARG A 141 -6.62 16.26 5.13
N ARG A 142 -7.72 17.00 5.28
CA ARG A 142 -9.09 16.44 5.26
C ARG A 142 -9.43 15.83 3.90
N ARG A 143 -9.10 16.53 2.81
CA ARG A 143 -9.32 16.03 1.45
C ARG A 143 -8.54 14.73 1.19
N PHE A 144 -7.26 14.71 1.56
CA PHE A 144 -6.42 13.51 1.43
C PHE A 144 -6.92 12.37 2.31
N ALA A 145 -7.30 12.64 3.57
CA ALA A 145 -7.85 11.60 4.46
C ALA A 145 -9.11 10.96 3.87
N GLY A 146 -10.00 11.75 3.27
CA GLY A 146 -11.18 11.22 2.57
C GLY A 146 -10.81 10.36 1.34
N ALA A 147 -9.86 10.81 0.53
CA ALA A 147 -9.35 10.05 -0.62
C ALA A 147 -8.71 8.72 -0.19
N LEU A 148 -7.85 8.75 0.83
CA LEU A 148 -7.20 7.57 1.37
C LEU A 148 -8.22 6.59 1.97
N ALA A 149 -9.20 7.08 2.73
CA ALA A 149 -10.24 6.24 3.32
C ALA A 149 -11.08 5.52 2.24
N ARG A 150 -11.50 6.22 1.17
CA ARG A 150 -12.22 5.59 0.05
C ARG A 150 -11.37 4.58 -0.70
N SER A 151 -10.10 4.91 -0.96
CA SER A 151 -9.16 4.02 -1.64
C SER A 151 -8.87 2.77 -0.81
N LEU A 152 -8.58 2.91 0.47
CA LEU A 152 -8.38 1.79 1.39
C LEU A 152 -9.65 0.95 1.53
N ARG A 153 -10.83 1.58 1.59
CA ARG A 153 -12.09 0.85 1.65
C ARG A 153 -12.24 -0.09 0.45
N PHE A 154 -12.12 0.44 -0.75
CA PHE A 154 -12.20 -0.37 -1.98
C PHE A 154 -11.12 -1.47 -1.99
N PHE A 155 -9.87 -1.11 -1.68
CA PHE A 155 -8.76 -2.06 -1.65
C PHE A 155 -9.00 -3.23 -0.68
N LEU A 156 -9.51 -2.93 0.53
CA LEU A 156 -9.81 -3.94 1.55
C LEU A 156 -11.04 -4.79 1.20
N GLU A 157 -12.09 -4.21 0.61
CA GLU A 157 -13.24 -4.97 0.10
C GLU A 157 -12.80 -5.97 -0.98
N THR A 158 -12.03 -5.50 -1.96
CA THR A 158 -11.59 -6.29 -3.12
C THR A 158 -10.59 -7.38 -2.73
N HIS A 159 -9.52 -7.02 -2.02
CA HIS A 159 -8.37 -7.92 -1.81
C HIS A 159 -8.39 -8.65 -0.46
N TYR A 160 -9.09 -8.10 0.52
CA TYR A 160 -9.20 -8.65 1.87
C TYR A 160 -10.62 -9.12 2.19
N ARG A 161 -11.57 -9.06 1.25
CA ARG A 161 -12.98 -9.43 1.49
C ARG A 161 -13.48 -8.84 2.81
N PHE A 162 -13.07 -7.60 3.08
CA PHE A 162 -13.35 -6.93 4.33
C PHE A 162 -14.79 -6.43 4.28
N GLY A 163 -15.61 -6.89 5.21
CA GLY A 163 -16.99 -6.40 5.35
C GLY A 163 -17.01 -5.11 6.16
N TRP A 164 -17.85 -4.17 5.76
CA TRP A 164 -18.15 -2.98 6.55
C TRP A 164 -19.55 -3.14 7.13
N ASP A 165 -19.76 -2.69 8.35
CA ASP A 165 -21.12 -2.58 8.88
C ASP A 165 -21.91 -1.47 8.15
N GLN A 166 -23.19 -1.31 8.49
CA GLN A 166 -24.06 -0.31 7.87
C GLN A 166 -23.62 1.14 8.12
N ALA A 167 -22.73 1.38 9.09
CA ALA A 167 -22.16 2.69 9.39
C ALA A 167 -20.79 2.92 8.71
N GLY A 168 -20.25 1.91 7.99
CA GLY A 168 -18.93 1.98 7.39
C GLY A 168 -17.79 1.74 8.38
N ILE A 169 -18.08 1.10 9.51
CA ILE A 169 -17.11 0.76 10.56
C ILE A 169 -16.70 -0.71 10.40
N PRO A 170 -15.40 -1.04 10.54
CA PRO A 170 -14.92 -2.40 10.77
C PRO A 170 -15.74 -3.15 11.83
N PRO A 171 -16.14 -4.41 11.60
CA PRO A 171 -16.75 -5.23 12.65
C PRO A 171 -15.79 -5.50 13.82
#